data_AF-X1PQ12-F1
#
_entry.id   AF-X1PQ12-F1
#
_cell.length_a   1.000
_cell.length_b   1.000
_cell.length_c   1.000
_cell.angle_alpha   90.00
_cell.angle_beta   90.00
_cell.angle_gamma   90.00
#
_symmetry.space_group_name_H-M   'P 1'
#
loop_
_entity.id
_entity.type
_entity.pdbx_description
1 polymer ?
#
loop_
_entity_poly.entity_id
_entity_poly.type
_entity_poly.pdbx_seq_one_letter_code
_entity_poly.pdbx_strand_id
1 'polypeptide(L)'
;EWEGVYFWASTYNNFEGNMIRNNSFGNANQFAEIILDGNSTHNTLIGNKSYDDQIVPTQRYGIREAGVGDNWNLITNNVAVDNITAEISSQGPNSIVDNNITGP
;
A
#
# COMPACT_ATOMS: atom_id res chain seq x y z
N GLU A 1 10.45 7.30 9.67
CA GLU A 1 11.40 6.68 8.75
C GLU A 1 10.73 5.44 8.20
N TRP A 2 10.81 5.26 6.88
CA TRP A 2 10.43 4.08 6.08
C TRP A 2 8.95 3.72 6.01
N GLU A 3 8.68 2.99 4.94
CA GLU A 3 7.46 2.24 4.69
C GLU A 3 7.31 1.12 5.73
N GLY A 4 6.07 0.71 6.01
CA GLY A 4 5.83 -0.43 6.88
C GLY A 4 6.31 -1.74 6.24
N VAL A 5 6.03 -1.92 4.96
CA VAL A 5 6.43 -3.09 4.15
C VAL A 5 6.86 -2.63 2.76
N TYR A 6 8.05 -3.08 2.34
CA TYR A 6 8.65 -2.72 1.06
C TYR A 6 8.90 -3.95 0.17
N PHE A 7 8.07 -4.11 -0.86
CA PHE A 7 8.33 -4.99 -2.00
C PHE A 7 9.23 -4.27 -3.01
N TRP A 8 10.54 -4.54 -2.97
CA TRP A 8 11.52 -3.99 -3.90
C TRP A 8 11.92 -5.00 -4.98
N ALA A 9 11.63 -4.66 -6.24
CA ALA A 9 11.97 -5.48 -7.42
C ALA A 9 11.61 -6.97 -7.23
N SER A 10 10.42 -7.22 -6.68
CA SER A 10 10.03 -8.54 -6.19
C SER A 10 8.77 -9.04 -6.91
N THR A 11 8.69 -10.35 -7.13
CA THR A 11 7.62 -10.95 -7.93
C THR A 11 7.07 -12.21 -7.30
N TYR A 12 5.80 -12.53 -7.59
CA TYR A 12 5.11 -13.74 -7.12
C TYR A 12 5.02 -13.89 -5.59
N ASN A 13 4.99 -12.77 -4.87
CA ASN A 13 4.76 -12.80 -3.42
C ASN A 13 3.27 -12.88 -3.11
N ASN A 14 2.92 -13.61 -2.04
CA ASN A 14 1.60 -13.55 -1.41
C ASN A 14 1.71 -12.87 -0.05
N PHE A 15 0.98 -11.77 0.13
CA PHE A 15 0.96 -10.97 1.35
C PHE A 15 -0.48 -10.81 1.82
N GLU A 16 -0.85 -11.59 2.84
CA GLU A 16 -2.24 -11.81 3.19
C GLU A 16 -2.53 -11.63 4.67
N GLY A 17 -3.62 -10.94 5.00
CA GLY A 17 -4.19 -10.93 6.35
C GLY A 17 -3.37 -10.17 7.40
N ASN A 18 -2.49 -9.25 6.99
CA ASN A 18 -1.61 -8.52 7.90
C ASN A 18 -2.25 -7.21 8.38
N MET A 19 -1.80 -6.73 9.54
CA MET A 19 -2.13 -5.39 10.05
C MET A 19 -0.85 -4.57 10.13
N ILE A 20 -0.77 -3.47 9.37
CA ILE A 20 0.34 -2.52 9.38
C ILE A 20 -0.24 -1.12 9.52
N ARG A 21 0.31 -0.30 10.43
CA ARG A 21 -0.26 1.01 10.76
C ARG A 21 0.76 1.94 11.37
N ASN A 22 0.45 3.23 11.31
CA ASN A 22 1.12 4.35 11.98
C ASN A 22 2.63 4.43 11.70
N ASN A 23 3.08 4.05 10.50
CA ASN A 23 4.46 4.32 10.06
C ASN A 23 4.58 5.74 9.48
N SER A 24 5.70 6.08 8.84
CA SER A 24 6.01 7.45 8.39
C SER A 24 6.16 8.51 9.51
N PHE A 25 6.19 8.12 10.79
CA PHE A 25 6.25 9.04 11.95
C PHE A 25 7.36 10.11 11.90
N GLY A 26 8.54 9.75 11.37
CA GLY A 26 9.70 10.66 11.30
C GLY A 26 9.63 11.68 10.17
N ASN A 27 8.84 11.40 9.12
CA ASN A 27 8.62 12.31 8.00
C ASN A 27 7.18 12.14 7.50
N ALA A 28 6.25 12.91 8.07
CA ALA A 28 4.84 12.83 7.69
C ALA A 28 4.63 13.09 6.19
N ASN A 29 3.63 12.40 5.63
CA ASN A 29 3.21 12.50 4.23
C ASN A 29 4.29 12.11 3.20
N GLN A 30 5.25 11.26 3.58
CA GLN A 30 6.30 10.80 2.66
C GLN A 30 6.13 9.34 2.23
N PHE A 31 5.81 8.45 3.17
CA PHE A 31 5.88 7.00 2.94
C PHE A 31 4.49 6.37 2.85
N ALA A 32 4.41 5.27 2.08
CA ALA A 32 3.25 4.39 2.06
C ALA A 32 3.42 3.27 3.08
N GLU A 33 2.32 2.64 3.49
CA GLU A 33 2.41 1.54 4.44
C GLU A 33 2.86 0.24 3.81
N ILE A 34 2.27 -0.10 2.67
CA ILE A 34 2.72 -1.17 1.82
C ILE A 34 3.09 -0.55 0.47
N ILE A 35 4.35 -0.65 0.07
CA ILE A 35 4.81 -0.18 -1.24
C ILE A 35 5.28 -1.34 -2.12
N LEU A 36 4.91 -1.28 -3.39
CA LEU A 36 5.49 -2.03 -4.49
C LEU A 36 6.30 -1.05 -5.34
N ASP A 37 7.60 -1.28 -5.47
CA ASP A 37 8.50 -0.47 -6.29
C ASP A 37 9.54 -1.38 -7.00
N GLY A 38 10.27 -0.81 -7.94
CA GLY A 38 11.37 -1.48 -8.63
C GLY A 38 10.92 -2.47 -9.69
N ASN A 39 9.74 -2.28 -10.29
CA ASN A 39 9.08 -3.24 -11.18
C ASN A 39 8.65 -4.51 -10.43
N SER A 40 8.01 -4.31 -9.27
CA SER A 40 7.41 -5.41 -8.52
C SER A 40 6.11 -5.84 -9.19
N THR A 41 6.06 -7.07 -9.70
CA THR A 41 4.95 -7.58 -10.53
C THR A 41 4.42 -8.92 -10.05
N HIS A 42 3.17 -9.25 -10.39
CA HIS A 42 2.55 -10.53 -10.04
C HIS A 42 2.46 -10.81 -8.54
N ASN A 43 2.39 -9.75 -7.72
CA ASN A 43 2.22 -9.86 -6.28
C ASN A 43 0.74 -9.85 -5.91
N THR A 44 0.41 -10.55 -4.84
CA THR A 44 -0.95 -10.65 -4.30
C THR A 44 -0.98 -10.02 -2.91
N LEU A 45 -1.76 -8.96 -2.76
CA LEU A 45 -2.00 -8.25 -1.50
C LEU A 45 -3.48 -8.38 -1.17
N ILE A 46 -3.81 -9.29 -0.25
CA ILE A 46 -5.21 -9.64 0.06
C ILE A 46 -5.52 -9.52 1.56
N GLY A 47 -6.67 -8.95 1.91
CA GLY A 47 -7.16 -9.03 3.29
C GLY A 47 -6.32 -8.26 4.31
N ASN A 48 -5.41 -7.39 3.87
CA ASN A 48 -4.56 -6.61 4.77
C ASN A 48 -5.31 -5.40 5.31
N LYS A 49 -4.91 -4.93 6.49
CA LYS A 49 -5.38 -3.70 7.12
C LYS A 49 -4.22 -2.71 7.18
N SER A 50 -4.38 -1.58 6.51
CA SER A 50 -3.40 -0.51 6.41
C SER A 50 -4.07 0.82 6.77
N TYR A 51 -3.74 1.41 7.92
CA TYR A 51 -4.42 2.62 8.37
C TYR A 51 -3.54 3.50 9.25
N ASP A 52 -3.93 4.77 9.39
CA ASP A 52 -3.27 5.75 10.27
C ASP A 52 -4.27 6.33 11.28
N ASP A 53 -4.35 5.75 12.48
CA ASP A 53 -5.29 6.20 13.52
C ASP A 53 -4.71 7.27 14.46
N GLN A 54 -3.61 7.91 14.06
CA GLN A 54 -2.98 8.96 14.86
C GLN A 54 -3.79 10.26 14.82
N ILE A 55 -3.77 11.02 15.92
CA ILE A 55 -4.43 12.35 16.01
C ILE A 55 -4.00 13.28 14.85
N VAL A 56 -2.73 13.19 14.48
CA VAL A 56 -2.19 13.81 13.28
C VAL A 56 -1.68 12.66 12.41
N PRO A 57 -2.41 12.30 11.33
CA PRO A 57 -1.95 11.28 10.41
C PRO A 57 -0.58 11.63 9.83
N THR A 58 0.26 10.62 9.63
CA THR A 58 1.61 10.74 9.10
C THR A 58 1.86 9.90 7.84
N GLN A 59 1.05 8.89 7.55
CA GLN A 59 1.18 8.02 6.38
C GLN A 59 0.61 8.67 5.12
N ARG A 60 1.38 8.63 4.03
CA ARG A 60 0.97 9.19 2.74
C ARG A 60 -0.07 8.32 2.05
N TYR A 61 0.18 7.01 2.00
CA TYR A 61 -0.71 6.03 1.40
C TYR A 61 -0.82 4.77 2.23
N GLY A 62 -1.92 4.05 2.11
CA GLY A 62 -2.05 2.72 2.70
C GLY A 62 -1.31 1.67 1.86
N ILE A 63 -1.74 1.50 0.60
CA ILE A 63 -1.10 0.62 -0.37
C ILE A 63 -0.72 1.41 -1.61
N ARG A 64 0.51 1.26 -2.10
CA ARG A 64 1.00 2.01 -3.25
C ARG A 64 1.82 1.16 -4.22
N GLU A 65 1.49 1.23 -5.49
CA GLU A 65 2.42 1.00 -6.59
C GLU A 65 3.18 2.29 -6.88
N ALA A 66 4.51 2.22 -6.92
CA ALA A 66 5.36 3.39 -7.01
C ALA A 66 5.41 3.98 -8.43
N GLY A 67 5.36 3.12 -9.46
CA GLY A 67 5.33 3.51 -10.86
C GLY A 67 4.65 2.49 -11.78
N VAL A 68 4.51 2.85 -13.06
CA VAL A 68 3.80 2.05 -14.08
C VAL A 68 4.39 0.66 -14.35
N GLY A 69 5.64 0.44 -13.93
CA GLY A 69 6.32 -0.86 -14.02
C GLY A 69 5.92 -1.83 -12.91
N ASP A 70 5.40 -1.34 -11.79
CA ASP A 70 4.80 -2.16 -10.74
C ASP A 70 3.40 -2.55 -11.20
N ASN A 71 3.32 -3.68 -11.88
CA ASN A 71 2.19 -4.04 -12.74
C ASN A 71 1.79 -5.50 -12.57
N TRP A 72 0.58 -5.86 -13.00
CA TRP A 72 0.02 -7.21 -12.86
C TRP A 72 -0.09 -7.65 -11.40
N ASN A 73 -0.26 -6.71 -10.47
CA ASN A 73 -0.47 -7.01 -9.07
C ASN A 73 -1.98 -7.13 -8.78
N LEU A 74 -2.32 -7.97 -7.82
CA LEU A 74 -3.68 -8.12 -7.31
C LEU A 74 -3.75 -7.48 -5.93
N ILE A 75 -4.51 -6.38 -5.81
CA ILE A 75 -4.72 -5.64 -4.57
C ILE A 75 -6.22 -5.67 -4.27
N THR A 76 -6.66 -6.64 -3.47
CA THR A 76 -8.11 -6.85 -3.25
C THR A 76 -8.48 -7.21 -1.82
N ASN A 77 -9.69 -6.89 -1.40
CA ASN A 77 -10.22 -7.18 -0.06
C ASN A 77 -9.39 -6.58 1.08
N ASN A 78 -8.61 -5.53 0.83
CA ASN A 78 -7.87 -4.82 1.86
C ASN A 78 -8.74 -3.74 2.51
N VAL A 79 -8.43 -3.41 3.75
CA VAL A 79 -8.92 -2.21 4.44
C VAL A 79 -7.79 -1.19 4.41
N ALA A 80 -7.95 -0.12 3.65
CA ALA A 80 -6.99 0.98 3.60
C ALA A 80 -7.73 2.29 3.93
N VAL A 81 -7.43 2.91 5.07
CA VAL A 81 -8.22 4.06 5.57
C VAL A 81 -7.34 5.10 6.28
N ASP A 82 -7.85 6.32 6.42
CA ASP A 82 -7.26 7.42 7.19
C ASP A 82 -5.86 7.89 6.70
N ASN A 83 -5.48 7.60 5.44
CA ASN A 83 -4.17 7.99 4.89
C ASN A 83 -4.21 9.40 4.27
N ILE A 84 -3.11 10.16 4.35
CA ILE A 84 -3.10 11.60 4.02
C ILE A 84 -3.41 11.89 2.54
N THR A 85 -2.79 11.16 1.60
CA THR A 85 -2.92 11.44 0.16
C THR A 85 -3.98 10.57 -0.49
N ALA A 86 -3.91 9.26 -0.30
CA ALA A 86 -4.92 8.31 -0.74
C ALA A 86 -4.70 6.96 -0.06
N GLU A 87 -5.74 6.16 0.01
CA GLU A 87 -5.77 4.88 0.70
C GLU A 87 -5.06 3.82 -0.13
N ILE A 88 -5.35 3.81 -1.44
CA ILE A 88 -4.70 2.94 -2.42
C ILE A 88 -4.34 3.77 -3.66
N SER A 89 -3.10 3.65 -4.13
CA SER A 89 -2.63 4.20 -5.41
C SER A 89 -2.06 3.09 -6.27
N SER A 90 -2.73 2.78 -7.38
CA SER A 90 -2.25 1.84 -8.40
C SER A 90 -1.81 2.59 -9.64
N GLN A 91 -0.66 2.18 -10.16
CA GLN A 91 0.01 2.80 -11.30
C GLN A 91 0.22 1.79 -12.43
N GLY A 92 0.26 0.49 -12.11
CA GLY A 92 0.37 -0.59 -13.08
C GLY A 92 -0.88 -0.67 -13.96
N PRO A 93 -0.78 -0.53 -15.30
CA PRO A 93 -1.95 -0.49 -16.17
C PRO A 93 -2.78 -1.77 -16.22
N ASN A 94 -2.21 -2.90 -15.77
CA ASN A 94 -2.86 -4.21 -15.70
C ASN A 94 -3.02 -4.72 -14.27
N SER A 95 -2.69 -3.91 -13.27
CA SER A 95 -2.95 -4.26 -11.87
C SER A 95 -4.45 -4.19 -11.59
N ILE A 96 -4.92 -5.09 -10.75
CA ILE A 96 -6.32 -5.16 -10.34
C ILE A 96 -6.42 -4.61 -8.93
N VAL A 97 -7.18 -3.52 -8.79
CA VAL A 97 -7.57 -2.96 -7.50
C VAL A 97 -9.07 -3.06 -7.38
N ASP A 98 -9.54 -3.99 -6.55
CA ASP A 98 -10.98 -4.27 -6.46
C ASP A 98 -11.39 -4.73 -5.05
N ASN A 99 -12.65 -4.53 -4.67
CA ASN A 99 -13.24 -4.94 -3.39
C ASN A 99 -12.47 -4.47 -2.13
N ASN A 100 -11.79 -3.33 -2.19
CA ASN A 100 -11.13 -2.76 -1.02
C ASN A 100 -12.09 -1.84 -0.25
N ILE A 101 -12.00 -1.84 1.07
CA ILE A 101 -12.66 -0.83 1.91
C ILE A 101 -11.71 0.36 1.98
N THR A 102 -12.10 1.46 1.33
CA THR A 102 -11.37 2.72 1.32
C THR A 102 -12.24 3.85 1.86
N GLY A 103 -11.66 4.72 2.66
CA GLY A 103 -12.36 5.86 3.22
C GLY A 103 -11.45 6.70 4.11
N PRO A 104 -11.87 7.95 4.36
CA PRO A 104 -11.20 8.81 5.32
C PRO A 104 -11.38 8.31 6.74
#